data_AF-A0A1X1QFY5-F1
#
_entry.id   AF-A0A1X1QFY5-F1
#
_cell.length_a   1.000
_cell.length_b   1.000
_cell.length_c   1.000
_cell.angle_alpha   90.00
_cell.angle_beta   90.00
_cell.angle_gamma   90.00
#
_symmetry.space_group_name_H-M   'P 1'
#
loop_
_entity.id
_entity.type
_entity.pdbx_description
1 polymer ?
#
loop_
_entity_poly.entity_id
_entity_poly.type
_entity_poly.pdbx_seq_one_letter_code
_entity_poly.pdbx_strand_id
1 'polypeptide(L)'
;MLNKSSITNLVAIFIIIGSIYSPIYSENITTIGVFSLSGAITNWLAIHMLFEKVPLLYGSGVIPAHFEEFKRSIKRLIMEQFFTQENIERFLHQEEDSAQQLFNVEPLLDRIDYDTLFQHLIEAISESSFGSMLALVGGTDALEPLKEPFSLKIRRTLAEMATSKAFTEAIHEGINARQISGDLVNNIEDIVSKRLDELTPELVKQIIQGMIQKHLGWLVIWGGVFGGLIGLGFSLI
;
A
#
# COMPACT_ATOMS: atom_id res chain seq x y z
N MET A 1 10.54 4.76 -31.23
CA MET A 1 11.29 6.04 -31.10
C MET A 1 12.77 5.70 -31.07
N LEU A 2 13.61 6.37 -31.87
CA LEU A 2 15.06 6.10 -31.87
C LEU A 2 15.59 6.20 -30.44
N ASN A 3 16.14 5.10 -29.93
CA ASN A 3 16.73 5.07 -28.60
C ASN A 3 18.00 5.94 -28.64
N LYS A 4 18.23 6.78 -27.62
CA LYS A 4 19.39 7.71 -27.58
C LYS A 4 20.72 7.00 -27.86
N SER A 5 20.85 5.77 -27.38
CA SER A 5 21.97 4.88 -27.65
C SER A 5 22.19 4.57 -29.13
N SER A 6 21.13 4.32 -29.90
CA SER A 6 21.22 4.02 -31.33
C SER A 6 21.73 5.22 -32.12
N ILE A 7 21.36 6.44 -31.72
CA ILE A 7 21.83 7.69 -32.34
C ILE A 7 23.33 7.85 -32.10
N THR A 8 23.82 7.66 -30.88
CA THR A 8 25.26 7.78 -30.57
C THR A 8 26.10 6.78 -31.35
N ASN A 9 25.67 5.51 -31.43
CA ASN A 9 26.37 4.49 -32.20
C ASN A 9 26.40 4.84 -33.70
N LEU A 10 25.27 5.31 -34.25
CA LEU A 10 25.19 5.75 -35.64
C LEU A 10 26.12 6.94 -35.91
N VAL A 11 26.14 7.95 -35.04
CA VAL A 11 27.04 9.11 -35.17
C VAL A 11 28.51 8.66 -35.14
N ALA A 12 28.90 7.77 -34.24
CA ALA A 12 30.26 7.24 -34.20
C ALA A 12 30.61 6.48 -35.49
N ILE A 13 29.69 5.68 -36.03
CA ILE A 13 29.85 5.01 -37.33
C ILE A 13 30.00 6.02 -38.47
N PHE A 14 29.20 7.10 -38.47
CA PHE A 14 29.32 8.17 -39.47
C PHE A 14 30.67 8.90 -39.39
N ILE A 15 31.22 9.10 -38.19
CA ILE A 15 32.56 9.68 -38.01
C ILE A 15 33.63 8.75 -38.61
N ILE A 16 33.52 7.44 -38.40
CA ILE A 16 34.42 6.45 -39.01
C ILE A 16 34.28 6.44 -40.54
N ILE A 17 33.07 6.45 -41.09
CA ILE A 17 32.86 6.47 -42.54
C ILE A 17 33.38 7.79 -43.15
N GLY A 18 33.16 8.91 -42.45
CA GLY A 18 33.65 10.23 -42.87
C GLY A 18 35.18 10.33 -42.92
N SER A 19 35.90 9.55 -42.09
CA SER A 19 37.38 9.54 -42.13
C SER A 19 37.94 9.01 -43.45
N ILE A 20 37.21 8.11 -44.12
CA ILE A 20 37.61 7.51 -45.41
C ILE A 20 37.64 8.57 -46.52
N TYR A 21 36.74 9.57 -46.44
CA TYR A 21 36.64 10.64 -47.43
C TYR A 21 37.44 11.89 -47.06
N SER A 22 38.07 11.93 -45.87
CA SER A 22 38.87 13.07 -45.42
C SER A 22 40.33 12.95 -45.91
N PRO A 23 40.82 13.85 -46.78
CA PRO A 23 42.20 13.78 -47.30
C PRO A 23 43.27 14.17 -46.27
N ILE A 24 42.88 14.81 -45.16
CA ILE A 24 43.76 15.32 -44.11
C ILE A 24 43.25 14.80 -42.76
N TYR A 25 44.15 14.38 -41.87
CA TYR A 25 43.83 13.84 -40.53
C TYR A 25 42.94 12.58 -40.50
N SER A 26 42.96 11.77 -41.56
CA SER A 26 42.14 10.54 -41.66
C SER A 26 42.40 9.56 -40.49
N GLU A 27 43.65 9.39 -40.08
CA GLU A 27 44.04 8.53 -38.96
C GLU A 27 43.46 9.03 -37.62
N ASN A 28 43.49 10.35 -37.39
CA ASN A 28 42.93 10.97 -36.20
C ASN A 28 41.42 10.82 -36.12
N ILE A 29 40.71 11.10 -37.21
CA ILE A 29 39.26 10.96 -37.27
C ILE A 29 38.83 9.50 -37.08
N THR A 30 39.60 8.55 -37.64
CA THR A 30 39.37 7.11 -37.45
C THR A 30 39.55 6.70 -35.99
N THR A 31 40.63 7.15 -35.34
CA THR A 31 40.90 6.84 -33.93
C THR A 31 39.81 7.40 -33.02
N ILE A 32 39.38 8.65 -33.24
CA ILE A 32 38.25 9.28 -32.54
C ILE A 32 36.98 8.45 -32.72
N GLY A 33 36.66 8.06 -33.95
CA GLY A 33 35.48 7.27 -34.28
C GLY A 33 35.47 5.90 -33.62
N VAL A 34 36.59 5.17 -33.67
CA VAL A 34 36.72 3.83 -33.07
C VAL A 34 36.61 3.86 -31.55
N PHE A 35 37.29 4.79 -30.88
CA PHE A 35 37.18 4.91 -29.43
C PHE A 35 35.79 5.40 -29.01
N SER A 36 35.18 6.33 -29.75
CA SER A 36 33.80 6.77 -29.52
C SER A 36 32.82 5.60 -29.66
N LEU A 37 32.94 4.79 -30.72
CA LEU A 37 32.10 3.63 -30.95
C LEU A 37 32.29 2.58 -29.86
N SER A 38 33.53 2.29 -29.46
CA SER A 38 33.84 1.35 -28.39
C SER A 38 33.22 1.76 -27.05
N GLY A 39 33.34 3.04 -26.67
CA GLY A 39 32.74 3.57 -25.46
C GLY A 39 31.21 3.51 -25.47
N ALA A 40 30.59 3.85 -26.59
CA ALA A 40 29.14 3.80 -26.75
C ALA A 40 28.60 2.35 -26.74
N ILE A 41 29.25 1.41 -27.45
CA ILE A 41 28.87 -0.01 -27.48
C ILE A 41 29.04 -0.65 -26.10
N THR A 42 30.17 -0.42 -25.43
CA THR A 42 30.44 -1.01 -24.11
C THR A 42 29.40 -0.56 -23.10
N ASN A 43 29.04 0.72 -23.11
CA ASN A 43 28.03 1.21 -22.20
C ASN A 43 26.61 0.75 -22.57
N TRP A 44 26.30 0.62 -23.86
CA TRP A 44 25.04 0.02 -24.29
C TRP A 44 24.93 -1.44 -23.80
N LEU A 45 26.01 -2.21 -23.93
CA LEU A 45 26.09 -3.58 -23.44
C LEU A 45 25.95 -3.64 -21.92
N ALA A 46 26.56 -2.70 -21.19
CA ALA A 46 26.41 -2.58 -19.74
C ALA A 46 24.94 -2.35 -19.34
N ILE A 47 24.23 -1.46 -20.03
CA ILE A 47 22.80 -1.24 -19.79
C ILE A 47 22.00 -2.50 -20.13
N HIS A 48 22.30 -3.16 -21.25
CA HIS A 48 21.61 -4.37 -21.65
C HIS A 48 21.79 -5.50 -20.62
N MET A 49 23.01 -5.70 -20.10
CA MET A 49 23.28 -6.74 -19.11
C MET A 49 22.66 -6.46 -17.73
N LEU A 50 22.24 -5.24 -17.42
CA LEU A 50 21.49 -5.01 -16.18
C LEU A 50 20.14 -5.74 -16.20
N PHE A 51 19.49 -5.78 -17.37
CA PHE A 51 18.13 -6.29 -17.54
C PHE A 51 18.07 -7.70 -18.13
N GLU A 52 19.06 -8.09 -18.94
CA GLU A 52 19.10 -9.36 -19.64
C GLU A 52 20.32 -10.18 -19.25
N LYS A 53 20.14 -11.50 -19.17
CA LYS A 53 21.26 -12.42 -18.95
C LYS A 53 21.96 -12.68 -20.28
N VAL A 54 23.24 -12.33 -20.36
CA VAL A 54 24.05 -12.48 -21.56
C VAL A 54 25.02 -13.66 -21.35
N PRO A 55 25.05 -14.66 -22.23
CA PRO A 55 25.99 -15.77 -22.12
C PRO A 55 27.43 -15.25 -22.15
N LEU A 56 28.33 -15.88 -21.37
CA LEU A 56 29.76 -15.53 -21.22
C LEU A 56 30.08 -14.24 -20.44
N LEU A 57 29.09 -13.40 -20.11
CA LEU A 57 29.31 -12.19 -19.31
C LEU A 57 28.82 -12.39 -17.87
N TYR A 58 29.78 -12.55 -16.95
CA TYR A 58 29.52 -12.60 -15.52
C TYR A 58 28.91 -11.28 -15.03
N GLY A 59 27.92 -11.37 -14.14
CA GLY A 59 27.18 -10.19 -13.66
C GLY A 59 26.09 -9.68 -14.60
N SER A 60 25.71 -10.45 -15.63
CA SER A 60 24.53 -10.14 -16.44
C SER A 60 23.23 -10.61 -15.79
N GLY A 61 22.13 -9.91 -16.06
CA GLY A 61 20.82 -10.12 -15.46
C GLY A 61 20.72 -9.71 -13.98
N VAL A 62 21.43 -8.66 -13.55
CA VAL A 62 21.45 -8.24 -12.14
C VAL A 62 20.03 -7.96 -11.61
N ILE A 63 19.22 -7.21 -12.34
CA ILE A 63 17.87 -6.83 -11.90
C ILE A 63 16.99 -8.06 -11.62
N PRO A 64 16.78 -9.00 -12.57
CA PRO A 64 15.99 -10.20 -12.31
C PRO A 64 16.65 -11.12 -11.26
N ALA A 65 17.98 -11.14 -11.13
CA ALA A 65 18.66 -11.95 -10.12
C ALA A 65 18.37 -11.49 -8.68
N HIS A 66 18.11 -10.20 -8.47
CA HIS A 66 17.77 -9.63 -7.15
C HIS A 66 16.25 -9.54 -6.90
N PHE A 67 15.42 -10.22 -7.69
CA PHE A 67 13.95 -10.17 -7.59
C PHE A 67 13.42 -10.43 -6.16
N GLU A 68 13.93 -11.46 -5.48
CA GLU A 68 13.50 -11.79 -4.12
C GLU A 68 13.87 -10.71 -3.08
N GLU A 69 14.96 -9.98 -3.32
CA GLU A 69 15.36 -8.86 -2.48
C GLU A 69 14.44 -7.65 -2.71
N PHE A 70 14.05 -7.38 -3.96
CA PHE A 70 13.05 -6.36 -4.27
C PHE A 70 11.72 -6.66 -3.60
N LYS A 71 11.24 -7.90 -3.71
CA LYS A 71 9.99 -8.35 -3.07
C LYS A 71 10.01 -8.11 -1.55
N ARG A 72 11.08 -8.53 -0.88
CA ARG A 72 11.27 -8.28 0.56
C ARG A 72 11.33 -6.80 0.90
N SER A 73 12.02 -6.00 0.08
CA SER A 73 12.14 -4.56 0.28
C SER A 73 10.79 -3.84 0.14
N ILE A 74 9.95 -4.24 -0.82
CA ILE A 74 8.59 -3.70 -0.98
C ILE A 74 7.72 -4.09 0.21
N LYS A 75 7.74 -5.36 0.64
CA LYS A 75 7.02 -5.80 1.85
C LYS A 75 7.39 -4.92 3.04
N ARG A 76 8.69 -4.78 3.28
CA ARG A 76 9.22 -3.96 4.36
C ARG A 76 8.74 -2.52 4.28
N LEU A 77 8.85 -1.90 3.11
CA LEU A 77 8.40 -0.53 2.91
C LEU A 77 6.90 -0.37 3.20
N ILE A 78 6.06 -1.31 2.73
CA ILE A 78 4.61 -1.27 2.97
C ILE A 78 4.30 -1.41 4.46
N MET A 79 4.84 -2.44 5.11
CA MET A 79 4.51 -2.73 6.50
C MET A 79 5.12 -1.72 7.48
N GLU A 80 6.38 -1.34 7.29
CA GLU A 80 7.09 -0.46 8.24
C GLU A 80 6.77 1.03 8.02
N GLN A 81 6.32 1.45 6.84
CA GLN A 81 6.03 2.87 6.59
C GLN A 81 4.54 3.20 6.60
N PHE A 82 3.69 2.28 6.14
CA PHE A 82 2.26 2.55 6.01
C PHE A 82 1.45 1.82 7.08
N PHE A 83 1.61 0.51 7.20
CA PHE A 83 0.78 -0.34 8.06
C PHE A 83 1.47 -0.71 9.38
N THR A 84 2.05 0.30 10.04
CA THR A 84 2.55 0.12 11.40
C THR A 84 1.38 0.02 12.37
N GLN A 85 1.61 -0.66 13.49
CA GLN A 85 0.63 -0.76 14.57
C GLN A 85 0.14 0.62 15.01
N GLU A 86 1.06 1.58 15.21
CA GLU A 86 0.73 2.94 15.61
C GLU A 86 -0.13 3.69 14.57
N ASN A 87 0.17 3.53 13.28
CA ASN A 87 -0.63 4.18 12.23
C ASN A 87 -2.05 3.62 12.16
N ILE A 88 -2.21 2.31 12.36
CA ILE A 88 -3.53 1.67 12.37
C ILE A 88 -4.30 2.04 13.64
N GLU A 89 -3.66 2.05 14.81
CA GLU A 89 -4.29 2.52 16.05
C GLU A 89 -4.78 3.96 15.91
N ARG A 90 -3.95 4.85 15.36
CA ARG A 90 -4.34 6.24 15.09
C ARG A 90 -5.53 6.33 14.12
N PHE A 91 -5.56 5.49 13.08
CA PHE A 91 -6.67 5.44 12.13
C PHE A 91 -7.96 4.95 12.80
N LEU A 92 -7.90 3.89 13.60
CA LEU A 92 -9.05 3.37 14.34
C LEU A 92 -9.61 4.40 15.30
N HIS A 93 -8.77 5.12 16.05
CA HIS A 93 -9.22 6.19 16.94
C HIS A 93 -9.88 7.35 16.20
N GLN A 94 -9.37 7.74 15.02
CA GLN A 94 -10.01 8.77 14.18
C GLN A 94 -11.36 8.31 13.64
N GLU A 95 -11.47 7.05 13.23
CA GLU A 95 -12.73 6.43 12.81
C GLU A 95 -13.70 6.29 13.98
N GLU A 96 -13.25 5.96 15.20
CA GLU A 96 -14.09 5.88 16.39
C GLU A 96 -14.70 7.24 16.75
N ASP A 97 -13.90 8.31 16.77
CA ASP A 97 -14.37 9.68 16.99
C ASP A 97 -15.40 10.10 15.90
N SER A 98 -15.23 9.59 14.69
CA SER A 98 -16.19 9.79 13.58
C SER A 98 -17.41 8.87 13.70
N ALA A 99 -17.24 7.66 14.21
CA ALA A 99 -18.26 6.62 14.38
C ALA A 99 -19.15 6.88 15.59
N GLN A 100 -18.73 7.71 16.56
CA GLN A 100 -19.63 8.32 17.54
C GLN A 100 -20.81 9.04 16.89
N GLN A 101 -20.68 9.49 15.62
CA GLN A 101 -21.78 10.06 14.84
C GLN A 101 -22.55 9.02 14.01
N LEU A 102 -22.03 7.79 13.85
CA LEU A 102 -22.58 6.74 12.97
C LEU A 102 -23.16 5.54 13.74
N PHE A 103 -22.95 5.43 15.05
CA PHE A 103 -23.51 4.34 15.86
C PHE A 103 -25.03 4.53 16.02
N ASN A 104 -25.77 4.07 15.00
CA ASN A 104 -27.22 4.06 15.04
C ASN A 104 -27.68 2.90 15.94
N VAL A 105 -28.09 3.22 17.16
CA VAL A 105 -28.60 2.24 18.13
C VAL A 105 -30.07 1.88 17.90
N GLU A 106 -30.77 2.58 17.01
CA GLU A 106 -32.17 2.33 16.70
C GLU A 106 -32.45 0.88 16.29
N PRO A 107 -31.64 0.23 15.41
CA PRO A 107 -31.83 -1.16 15.04
C PRO A 107 -31.62 -2.14 16.21
N LEU A 108 -30.82 -1.76 17.22
CA LEU A 108 -30.62 -2.56 18.42
C LEU A 108 -31.82 -2.44 19.35
N LEU A 109 -32.35 -1.22 19.53
CA LEU A 109 -33.55 -0.97 20.32
C LEU A 109 -34.77 -1.71 19.75
N ASP A 110 -34.93 -1.72 18.43
CA ASP A 110 -36.03 -2.44 17.76
C ASP A 110 -35.96 -3.98 17.94
N ARG A 111 -34.80 -4.52 18.33
CA ARG A 111 -34.60 -5.96 18.58
C ARG A 111 -34.84 -6.36 20.03
N ILE A 112 -35.03 -5.41 20.94
CA ILE A 112 -35.29 -5.69 22.36
C ILE A 112 -36.72 -6.24 22.51
N ASP A 113 -36.84 -7.34 23.23
CA ASP A 113 -38.13 -7.90 23.61
C ASP A 113 -38.71 -7.15 24.82
N TYR A 114 -39.46 -6.08 24.53
CA TYR A 114 -40.12 -5.28 25.55
C TYR A 114 -41.26 -6.02 26.26
N ASP A 115 -41.84 -7.05 25.65
CA ASP A 115 -42.90 -7.84 26.26
C ASP A 115 -42.34 -8.64 27.45
N THR A 116 -41.20 -9.30 27.24
CA THR A 116 -40.47 -10.03 28.28
C THR A 116 -40.01 -9.11 29.41
N LEU A 117 -39.52 -7.90 29.08
CA LEU A 117 -39.14 -6.91 30.11
C LEU A 117 -40.33 -6.49 30.97
N PHE A 118 -41.51 -6.31 30.37
CA PHE A 118 -42.72 -5.95 31.10
C PHE A 118 -43.22 -7.09 31.98
N GLN A 119 -43.15 -8.34 31.51
CA GLN A 119 -43.49 -9.52 32.32
C GLN A 119 -42.62 -9.63 33.57
N HIS A 120 -41.31 -9.45 33.44
CA HIS A 120 -40.40 -9.44 34.60
C HIS A 120 -40.67 -8.28 35.57
N LEU A 121 -41.14 -7.12 35.08
CA LEU A 121 -41.60 -6.05 35.95
C LEU A 121 -42.81 -6.48 36.78
N ILE A 122 -43.81 -7.11 36.14
CA ILE A 122 -45.01 -7.61 36.83
C ILE A 122 -44.63 -8.67 37.87
N GLU A 123 -43.74 -9.59 37.51
CA GLU A 123 -43.23 -10.63 38.40
C GLU A 123 -42.55 -10.01 39.64
N ALA A 124 -41.63 -9.07 39.44
CA ALA A 124 -40.95 -8.36 40.53
C ALA A 124 -41.93 -7.57 41.44
N ILE A 125 -42.96 -6.93 40.87
CA ILE A 125 -44.00 -6.24 41.66
C ILE A 125 -44.82 -7.25 42.46
N SER A 126 -45.16 -8.39 41.87
CA SER A 126 -45.95 -9.45 42.50
C SER A 126 -45.23 -10.12 43.66
N GLU A 127 -43.91 -10.28 43.54
CA GLU A 127 -43.04 -10.80 44.62
C GLU A 127 -42.77 -9.77 45.72
N SER A 128 -42.97 -8.48 45.43
CA SER A 128 -42.74 -7.40 46.39
C SER A 128 -43.89 -7.24 47.40
N SER A 129 -43.68 -6.40 48.41
CA SER A 129 -44.73 -5.98 49.36
C SER A 129 -45.93 -5.32 48.67
N PHE A 130 -45.78 -4.81 47.45
CA PHE A 130 -46.88 -4.28 46.64
C PHE A 130 -47.74 -5.36 46.00
N GLY A 131 -47.25 -6.58 45.81
CA GLY A 131 -48.01 -7.67 45.18
C GLY A 131 -49.26 -8.07 45.98
N SER A 132 -49.15 -8.10 47.31
CA SER A 132 -50.29 -8.37 48.19
C SER A 132 -51.39 -7.29 48.10
N MET A 133 -51.00 -6.03 47.87
CA MET A 133 -51.96 -4.95 47.62
C MET A 133 -52.54 -5.05 46.22
N LEU A 134 -51.74 -5.42 45.22
CA LEU A 134 -52.18 -5.58 43.83
C LEU A 134 -53.25 -6.67 43.69
N ALA A 135 -53.11 -7.78 44.43
CA ALA A 135 -54.09 -8.86 44.48
C ALA A 135 -55.49 -8.39 44.92
N LEU A 136 -55.57 -7.34 45.75
CA LEU A 136 -56.84 -6.78 46.20
C LEU A 136 -57.54 -5.91 45.16
N VAL A 137 -56.81 -5.42 44.14
CA VAL A 137 -57.31 -4.48 43.12
C VAL A 137 -57.48 -5.16 41.75
N GLY A 138 -57.46 -6.49 41.69
CA GLY A 138 -57.64 -7.26 40.45
C GLY A 138 -56.40 -8.00 39.96
N GLY A 139 -55.34 -8.07 40.76
CA GLY A 139 -54.15 -8.86 40.45
C GLY A 139 -53.27 -8.24 39.36
N THR A 140 -52.43 -9.07 38.75
CA THR A 140 -51.47 -8.65 37.71
C THR A 140 -52.14 -8.10 36.46
N ASP A 141 -53.36 -8.53 36.16
CA ASP A 141 -54.14 -8.09 35.00
C ASP A 141 -54.47 -6.59 35.05
N ALA A 142 -54.49 -5.99 36.25
CA ALA A 142 -54.68 -4.55 36.43
C ALA A 142 -53.50 -3.73 35.87
N LEU A 143 -52.34 -4.34 35.64
CA LEU A 143 -51.14 -3.68 35.11
C LEU A 143 -51.06 -3.73 33.59
N GLU A 144 -51.80 -4.60 32.90
CA GLU A 144 -51.72 -4.77 31.44
C GLU A 144 -51.86 -3.45 30.64
N PRO A 145 -52.73 -2.48 31.02
CA PRO A 145 -52.81 -1.18 30.33
C PRO A 145 -51.50 -0.36 30.39
N LEU A 146 -50.59 -0.68 31.31
CA LEU A 146 -49.30 -0.01 31.46
C LEU A 146 -48.21 -0.59 30.57
N LYS A 147 -48.47 -1.70 29.89
CA LYS A 147 -47.49 -2.38 29.02
C LYS A 147 -46.93 -1.45 27.95
N GLU A 148 -47.81 -0.86 27.16
CA GLU A 148 -47.43 0.02 26.05
C GLU A 148 -46.72 1.30 26.51
N PRO A 149 -47.20 2.05 27.54
CA PRO A 149 -46.45 3.20 28.05
C PRO A 149 -45.13 2.81 28.71
N PHE A 150 -45.02 1.63 29.32
CA PHE A 150 -43.75 1.11 29.83
C PHE A 150 -42.75 0.85 28.69
N SER A 151 -43.14 0.11 27.66
CA SER A 151 -42.27 -0.21 26.52
C SER A 151 -41.77 1.06 25.81
N LEU A 152 -42.65 2.03 25.57
CA LEU A 152 -42.27 3.34 25.00
C LEU A 152 -41.29 4.10 25.89
N LYS A 153 -41.54 4.09 27.21
CA LYS A 153 -40.68 4.80 28.17
C LYS A 153 -39.29 4.17 28.25
N ILE A 154 -39.21 2.84 28.33
CA ILE A 154 -37.95 2.10 28.37
C ILE A 154 -37.18 2.29 27.08
N ARG A 155 -37.81 2.14 25.91
CA ARG A 155 -37.15 2.40 24.62
C ARG A 155 -36.52 3.78 24.59
N ARG A 156 -37.29 4.81 24.96
CA ARG A 156 -36.81 6.19 24.98
C ARG A 156 -35.64 6.37 25.95
N THR A 157 -35.74 5.82 27.16
CA THR A 157 -34.65 5.89 28.15
C THR A 157 -33.39 5.19 27.66
N LEU A 158 -33.51 4.02 27.03
CA LEU A 158 -32.37 3.31 26.45
C LEU A 158 -31.74 4.09 25.29
N ALA A 159 -32.55 4.74 24.44
CA ALA A 159 -32.05 5.63 23.38
C ALA A 159 -31.28 6.83 23.95
N GLU A 160 -31.81 7.48 24.99
CA GLU A 160 -31.14 8.57 25.70
C GLU A 160 -29.83 8.09 26.37
N MET A 161 -29.82 6.88 26.94
CA MET A 161 -28.61 6.30 27.56
C MET A 161 -27.56 5.92 26.53
N ALA A 162 -27.97 5.35 25.39
CA ALA A 162 -27.07 4.97 24.31
C ALA A 162 -26.35 6.15 23.65
N THR A 163 -26.91 7.35 23.77
CA THR A 163 -26.30 8.60 23.30
C THR A 163 -25.52 9.34 24.40
N SER A 164 -25.47 8.77 25.61
CA SER A 164 -24.78 9.39 26.75
C SER A 164 -23.27 9.19 26.66
N LYS A 165 -22.52 10.17 27.18
CA LYS A 165 -21.05 10.10 27.24
C LYS A 165 -20.54 8.86 27.97
N ALA A 166 -21.22 8.46 29.05
CA ALA A 166 -20.85 7.29 29.84
C ALA A 166 -20.95 5.99 29.03
N PHE A 167 -21.96 5.86 28.16
CA PHE A 167 -22.07 4.70 27.27
C PHE A 167 -20.96 4.71 26.22
N THR A 168 -20.69 5.87 25.62
CA THR A 168 -19.59 6.02 24.65
C THR A 168 -18.24 5.71 25.25
N GLU A 169 -17.96 6.17 26.48
CA GLU A 169 -16.73 5.84 27.22
C GLU A 169 -16.63 4.34 27.52
N ALA A 170 -17.73 3.70 27.94
CA ALA A 170 -17.75 2.26 28.20
C ALA A 170 -17.48 1.41 26.94
N ILE A 171 -17.99 1.85 25.77
CA ILE A 171 -17.68 1.19 24.50
C ILE A 171 -16.21 1.38 24.15
N HIS A 172 -15.66 2.58 24.33
CA HIS A 172 -14.24 2.86 24.12
C HIS A 172 -13.33 2.01 25.01
N GLU A 173 -13.68 1.82 26.28
CA GLU A 173 -12.94 0.91 27.17
C GLU A 173 -13.09 -0.57 26.78
N GLY A 174 -14.25 -0.95 26.21
CA GLY A 174 -14.53 -2.31 25.75
C GLY A 174 -13.85 -2.67 24.43
N ILE A 175 -13.56 -1.68 23.56
CA ILE A 175 -12.85 -1.87 22.31
C ILE A 175 -11.35 -1.83 22.58
N ASN A 176 -10.72 -3.01 22.56
CA ASN A 176 -9.27 -3.10 22.65
C ASN A 176 -8.62 -2.76 21.30
N ALA A 177 -8.54 -1.45 20.98
CA ALA A 177 -7.97 -0.94 19.73
C ALA A 177 -6.58 -1.51 19.43
N ARG A 178 -5.76 -1.79 20.46
CA ARG A 178 -4.43 -2.39 20.35
C ARG A 178 -4.46 -3.85 19.88
N GLN A 179 -5.44 -4.63 20.35
CA GLN A 179 -5.59 -6.00 19.91
C GLN A 179 -6.11 -6.06 18.46
N ILE A 180 -7.12 -5.23 18.16
CA ILE A 180 -7.68 -5.12 16.81
C ILE A 180 -6.63 -4.64 15.82
N SER A 181 -5.82 -3.65 16.19
CA SER A 181 -4.74 -3.14 15.34
C SER A 181 -3.71 -4.22 15.03
N GLY A 182 -3.30 -5.01 16.03
CA GLY A 182 -2.39 -6.14 15.86
C GLY A 182 -2.93 -7.20 14.89
N ASP A 183 -4.19 -7.60 15.06
CA ASP A 183 -4.84 -8.56 14.16
C ASP A 183 -4.96 -8.00 12.74
N LEU A 184 -5.27 -6.72 12.59
CA LEU A 184 -5.37 -6.06 11.29
C LEU A 184 -4.02 -5.95 10.58
N VAL A 185 -2.93 -5.64 11.32
CA VAL A 185 -1.55 -5.65 10.80
C VAL A 185 -1.23 -7.02 10.22
N ASN A 186 -1.50 -8.10 10.96
CA ASN A 186 -1.23 -9.47 10.52
C ASN A 186 -2.03 -9.83 9.27
N ASN A 187 -3.34 -9.49 9.25
CA ASN A 187 -4.19 -9.74 8.09
C ASN A 187 -3.71 -8.98 6.84
N ILE A 188 -3.30 -7.71 7.01
CA ILE A 188 -2.74 -6.91 5.91
C ILE A 188 -1.41 -7.49 5.45
N GLU A 189 -0.55 -7.92 6.36
CA GLU A 189 0.72 -8.55 6.02
C GLU A 189 0.52 -9.79 5.14
N ASP A 190 -0.47 -10.63 5.46
CA ASP A 190 -0.83 -11.81 4.67
C ASP A 190 -1.32 -11.45 3.28
N ILE A 191 -2.18 -10.43 3.17
CA ILE A 191 -2.69 -9.93 1.88
C ILE A 191 -1.54 -9.38 1.03
N VAL A 192 -0.69 -8.55 1.62
CA VAL A 192 0.48 -7.96 0.95
C VAL A 192 1.42 -9.07 0.51
N SER A 193 1.70 -10.06 1.37
CA SER A 193 2.58 -11.19 1.03
C SER A 193 2.04 -11.98 -0.16
N LYS A 194 0.75 -12.30 -0.19
CA LYS A 194 0.11 -12.98 -1.34
C LYS A 194 0.22 -12.17 -2.63
N ARG A 195 0.00 -10.85 -2.58
CA ARG A 195 0.16 -9.97 -3.76
C ARG A 195 1.61 -9.89 -4.23
N LEU A 196 2.54 -9.90 -3.30
CA LEU A 196 3.96 -9.92 -3.62
C LEU A 196 4.39 -11.27 -4.21
N ASP A 197 3.75 -12.37 -3.82
CA ASP A 197 3.98 -13.70 -4.41
C ASP A 197 3.50 -13.79 -5.86
N GLU A 198 2.50 -13.00 -6.25
CA GLU A 198 2.03 -12.87 -7.64
C GLU A 198 3.00 -12.06 -8.52
N LEU A 199 3.97 -11.35 -7.94
CA LEU A 199 4.96 -10.62 -8.72
C LEU A 199 5.86 -11.58 -9.47
N THR A 200 6.15 -11.25 -10.72
CA THR A 200 7.12 -11.98 -11.54
C THR A 200 8.38 -11.14 -11.75
N PRO A 201 9.54 -11.78 -12.00
CA PRO A 201 10.77 -11.06 -12.36
C PRO A 201 10.59 -10.12 -13.55
N GLU A 202 9.78 -10.51 -14.53
CA GLU A 202 9.50 -9.71 -15.73
C GLU A 202 8.74 -8.42 -15.39
N LEU A 203 7.76 -8.47 -14.48
CA LEU A 203 7.02 -7.28 -14.06
C LEU A 203 7.91 -6.29 -13.31
N VAL A 204 8.79 -6.77 -12.43
CA VAL A 204 9.78 -5.92 -11.74
C VAL A 204 10.75 -5.29 -12.72
N LYS A 205 11.25 -6.07 -13.69
CA LYS A 205 12.08 -5.57 -14.79
C LYS A 205 11.38 -4.44 -15.55
N GLN A 206 10.10 -4.62 -15.91
CA GLN A 206 9.31 -3.60 -16.60
C GLN A 206 9.16 -2.30 -15.78
N ILE A 207 8.85 -2.42 -14.48
CA ILE A 207 8.73 -1.26 -13.58
C ILE A 207 10.06 -0.49 -13.53
N ILE A 208 11.16 -1.18 -13.25
CA ILE A 208 12.47 -0.53 -13.11
C ILE A 208 12.90 0.05 -14.46
N GLN A 209 12.80 -0.70 -15.55
CA GLN A 209 13.12 -0.23 -16.88
C GLN A 209 12.31 1.03 -17.25
N GLY A 210 11.01 1.07 -16.94
CA GLY A 210 10.19 2.26 -17.13
C GLY A 210 10.68 3.49 -16.38
N MET A 211 11.21 3.29 -15.16
CA MET A 211 11.74 4.35 -14.30
C MET A 211 13.12 4.86 -14.75
N ILE A 212 14.07 3.96 -15.05
CA ILE A 212 15.50 4.32 -15.19
C ILE A 212 16.02 4.30 -16.63
N GLN A 213 15.39 3.56 -17.56
CA GLN A 213 15.94 3.35 -18.91
C GLN A 213 16.12 4.67 -19.69
N LYS A 214 15.19 5.63 -19.50
CA LYS A 214 15.28 6.97 -20.14
C LYS A 214 16.51 7.75 -19.68
N HIS A 215 16.93 7.55 -18.44
CA HIS A 215 18.09 8.21 -17.85
C HIS A 215 19.40 7.48 -18.18
N LEU A 216 19.39 6.14 -18.19
CA LEU A 216 20.55 5.31 -18.57
C LEU A 216 21.02 5.57 -20.01
N GLY A 217 20.12 5.93 -20.94
CA GLY A 217 20.49 6.27 -22.32
C GLY A 217 21.53 7.41 -22.43
N TRP A 218 21.60 8.31 -21.45
CA TRP A 218 22.65 9.35 -21.41
C TRP A 218 24.05 8.78 -21.20
N LEU A 219 24.16 7.68 -20.48
CA LEU A 219 25.43 7.02 -20.18
C LEU A 219 26.09 6.54 -21.50
N VAL A 220 25.29 6.14 -22.49
CA VAL A 220 25.80 5.74 -23.83
C VAL A 220 26.32 6.95 -24.60
N ILE A 221 25.60 8.07 -24.55
CA ILE A 221 26.01 9.32 -25.20
C ILE A 221 27.36 9.77 -24.64
N TRP A 222 27.49 9.81 -23.31
CA TRP A 222 28.73 10.19 -22.66
C TRP A 222 29.85 9.18 -22.90
N GLY A 223 29.56 7.88 -22.93
CA GLY A 223 30.53 6.85 -23.33
C GLY A 223 31.10 7.12 -24.73
N GLY A 224 30.26 7.53 -25.67
CA GLY A 224 30.70 7.93 -27.00
C GLY A 224 31.51 9.23 -27.02
N VAL A 225 31.10 10.25 -26.27
CA VAL A 225 31.80 11.53 -26.19
C VAL A 225 33.18 11.37 -25.54
N PHE A 226 33.26 10.72 -24.38
CA PHE A 226 34.53 10.49 -23.70
C PHE A 226 35.44 9.54 -24.48
N GLY A 227 34.88 8.50 -25.12
CA GLY A 227 35.63 7.66 -26.04
C GLY A 227 36.26 8.49 -27.16
N GLY A 228 35.48 9.37 -27.79
CA GLY A 228 35.99 10.28 -28.83
C GLY A 228 37.09 11.22 -28.35
N LEU A 229 36.95 11.80 -27.16
CA LEU A 229 37.98 12.65 -26.55
C LEU A 229 39.28 11.90 -26.25
N ILE A 230 39.18 10.67 -25.74
CA ILE A 230 40.34 9.80 -25.52
C ILE A 230 41.01 9.43 -26.83
N GLY A 231 40.23 9.08 -27.86
CA GLY A 231 40.75 8.79 -29.20
C GLY A 231 41.45 10.00 -29.82
N LEU A 232 40.94 11.21 -29.60
CA LEU A 232 41.59 12.45 -30.04
C LEU A 232 42.94 12.64 -29.33
N GLY A 233 42.97 12.48 -28.01
CA GLY A 233 44.20 12.61 -27.23
C GLY A 233 45.25 11.58 -27.65
N PHE A 234 44.85 10.32 -27.86
CA PHE A 234 45.75 9.26 -28.31
C PHE A 234 46.32 9.52 -29.71
N SER A 235 45.51 10.10 -30.60
CA SER A 235 45.96 10.37 -31.97
C SER A 235 46.84 11.62 -32.12
N LEU A 236 46.94 12.46 -31.10
CA LEU A 236 47.80 13.65 -31.10
C LEU A 236 49.20 13.37 -30.52
N ILE A 237 49.41 12.18 -29.96
CA ILE A 237 50.67 11.70 -29.38
C ILE A 237 51.35 10.81 -30.43
#